data_AF-A0A914DIB2-F1
#
_entry.id   AF-A0A914DIB2-F1
#
_cell.length_a   1.000
_cell.length_b   1.000
_cell.length_c   1.000
_cell.angle_alpha   90.00
_cell.angle_beta   90.00
_cell.angle_gamma   90.00
#
_symmetry.space_group_name_H-M   'P 1'
#
loop_
_entity.id
_entity.type
_entity.pdbx_description
1 polymer ?
#
loop_
_entity_poly.entity_id
_entity_poly.type
_entity_poly.pdbx_seq_one_letter_code
_entity_poly.pdbx_strand_id
1 'polypeptide(L)'
;MKLNIDLPIGYHFSEAALEEDAKVITDLSDSLTKQSHQDFLHNREMLKRMPYSIIKHNNNLVAFELLDPAGGFRQQFVVPKHRGKGLGNAVERDLAQKCIK
;
A
#
# COMPACT_ATOMS: atom_id res chain seq x y z
N MET A 1 -4.10 17.37 13.67
CA MET A 1 -2.81 16.94 14.23
C MET A 1 -2.08 16.13 13.16
N LYS A 2 -0.82 16.45 12.82
CA LYS A 2 -0.03 15.66 11.88
C LYS A 2 0.88 14.71 12.67
N LEU A 3 0.67 13.41 12.53
CA LEU A 3 1.54 12.35 13.04
C LEU A 3 2.90 12.46 12.36
N ASN A 4 3.96 12.49 13.17
CA ASN A 4 5.29 12.18 12.70
C ASN A 4 5.43 10.65 12.68
N ILE A 5 5.60 10.08 11.48
CA ILE A 5 5.75 8.64 11.27
C ILE A 5 7.15 8.42 10.72
N ASP A 6 8.06 8.03 11.61
CA ASP A 6 9.45 7.78 11.23
C ASP A 6 9.58 6.43 10.51
N LEU A 7 10.37 6.42 9.44
CA LEU A 7 10.72 5.23 8.69
C LEU A 7 12.21 4.91 8.85
N PRO A 8 12.61 3.64 8.75
CA PRO A 8 14.03 3.29 8.70
C PRO A 8 14.74 3.97 7.53
N ILE A 9 16.06 4.16 7.65
CA ILE A 9 16.88 4.78 6.60
C ILE A 9 16.67 4.06 5.25
N GLY A 10 16.45 4.84 4.18
CA GLY A 10 16.23 4.35 2.82
C GLY A 10 14.78 4.00 2.47
N TYR A 11 13.88 3.96 3.44
CA TYR A 11 12.44 3.78 3.24
C TYR A 11 11.76 5.14 3.18
N HIS A 12 10.80 5.29 2.29
CA HIS A 12 10.05 6.54 2.14
C HIS A 12 8.61 6.26 1.72
N PHE A 13 7.69 7.07 2.21
CA PHE A 13 6.34 7.16 1.64
C PHE A 13 6.44 7.71 0.21
N SER A 14 5.59 7.23 -0.68
CA SER A 14 5.58 7.63 -2.08
C SER A 14 4.16 7.69 -2.64
N GLU A 15 4.02 8.28 -3.82
CA GLU A 15 2.81 8.17 -4.62
C GLU A 15 2.88 6.94 -5.53
N ALA A 16 1.72 6.35 -5.81
CA ALA A 16 1.65 5.16 -6.64
C ALA A 16 1.99 5.47 -8.10
N ALA A 17 2.88 4.65 -8.67
CA ALA A 17 3.01 4.49 -10.11
C ALA A 17 1.88 3.54 -10.54
N LEU A 18 0.77 4.11 -11.02
CA LEU A 18 -0.52 3.41 -11.10
C LEU A 18 -0.46 2.06 -11.83
N GLU A 19 0.33 1.94 -12.89
CA GLU A 19 0.41 0.70 -13.67
C GLU A 19 1.31 -0.33 -12.97
N GLU A 20 2.52 0.07 -12.57
CA GLU A 20 3.52 -0.81 -11.96
C GLU A 20 3.10 -1.26 -10.56
N ASP A 21 2.67 -0.32 -9.71
CA ASP A 21 2.31 -0.60 -8.32
C ASP A 21 0.97 -1.36 -8.24
N ALA A 22 -0.02 -1.07 -9.10
CA ALA A 22 -1.25 -1.88 -9.16
C ALA A 22 -0.96 -3.30 -9.60
N LYS A 23 -0.03 -3.50 -10.55
CA LYS A 23 0.39 -4.84 -10.95
C LYS A 23 1.03 -5.57 -9.76
N VAL A 24 1.97 -4.94 -9.06
CA VAL A 24 2.62 -5.54 -7.89
C VAL A 24 1.60 -5.87 -6.79
N ILE A 25 0.69 -4.96 -6.47
CA ILE A 25 -0.36 -5.20 -5.47
C ILE A 25 -1.27 -6.36 -5.88
N THR A 26 -1.61 -6.45 -7.16
CA THR A 26 -2.43 -7.55 -7.69
C THR A 26 -1.67 -8.87 -7.60
N ASP A 27 -0.42 -8.91 -8.02
CA ASP A 27 0.42 -10.12 -7.97
C ASP A 27 0.69 -10.58 -6.52
N LEU A 28 0.71 -9.64 -5.56
CA LEU A 28 0.90 -9.92 -4.13
C LEU A 28 -0.40 -10.25 -3.39
N SER A 29 -1.55 -9.88 -3.96
CA SER A 29 -2.85 -10.24 -3.44
C SER A 29 -3.03 -11.76 -3.62
N ASP A 30 -3.28 -12.45 -2.52
CA ASP A 30 -3.57 -13.89 -2.39
C ASP A 30 -2.99 -14.84 -3.47
N SER A 31 -1.83 -15.41 -3.17
CA SER A 31 -1.13 -16.41 -4.01
C SER A 31 -1.91 -17.71 -4.25
N LEU A 32 -3.08 -17.88 -3.63
CA LEU A 32 -3.91 -19.08 -3.70
C LEU A 32 -4.86 -19.10 -4.92
N THR A 33 -5.04 -17.98 -5.62
CA THR A 33 -5.87 -17.92 -6.83
C THR A 33 -5.17 -17.20 -7.97
N LYS A 34 -5.44 -17.61 -9.20
CA LYS A 34 -4.92 -16.94 -10.39
C LYS A 34 -5.60 -15.58 -10.49
N GLN A 35 -4.82 -14.52 -10.36
CA GLN A 35 -5.34 -13.17 -10.47
C GLN A 35 -5.81 -12.85 -11.89
N SER A 36 -6.99 -12.26 -11.98
CA SER A 36 -7.58 -11.88 -13.25
C SER A 36 -7.13 -10.49 -13.68
N HIS A 37 -7.32 -10.17 -14.98
CA HIS A 37 -7.14 -8.80 -15.45
C HIS A 37 -8.10 -7.81 -14.75
N GLN A 38 -9.25 -8.30 -14.28
CA GLN A 38 -10.22 -7.48 -13.55
C GLN A 38 -9.70 -7.06 -12.18
N ASP A 39 -8.94 -7.90 -11.49
CA ASP A 39 -8.33 -7.58 -10.20
C ASP A 39 -7.28 -6.49 -10.33
N PHE A 40 -6.49 -6.55 -11.41
CA PHE A 40 -5.57 -5.47 -11.79
C PHE A 40 -6.29 -4.14 -12.02
N LEU A 41 -7.33 -4.14 -12.86
CA LEU A 41 -8.11 -2.93 -13.14
C LEU A 41 -8.75 -2.37 -11.87
N HIS A 42 -9.26 -3.24 -11.00
CA HIS A 42 -9.81 -2.84 -9.71
C HIS A 42 -8.75 -2.18 -8.83
N ASN A 43 -7.59 -2.82 -8.60
CA ASN A 43 -6.53 -2.24 -7.77
C ASN A 43 -5.98 -0.94 -8.35
N ARG A 44 -5.90 -0.81 -9.67
CA ARG A 44 -5.51 0.46 -10.33
C ARG A 44 -6.52 1.57 -10.06
N GLU A 45 -7.82 1.29 -10.17
CA GLU A 45 -8.85 2.28 -9.85
C GLU A 45 -8.89 2.62 -8.36
N MET A 46 -8.59 1.66 -7.48
CA MET A 46 -8.44 1.90 -6.04
C MET A 46 -7.31 2.88 -5.76
N LEU A 47 -6.10 2.64 -6.30
CA LEU A 47 -4.98 3.59 -6.18
C LEU A 47 -5.29 4.95 -6.78
N LYS A 48 -6.14 5.02 -7.81
CA LYS A 48 -6.49 6.30 -8.45
C LYS A 48 -7.50 7.12 -7.64
N ARG A 49 -8.41 6.48 -6.90
CA ARG A 49 -9.62 7.12 -6.36
C ARG A 49 -9.74 7.09 -4.86
N MET A 50 -9.12 6.12 -4.21
CA MET A 50 -9.26 5.88 -2.78
C MET A 50 -8.00 6.29 -2.05
N PRO A 51 -8.10 6.68 -0.76
CA PRO A 51 -6.93 6.83 0.08
C PRO A 51 -6.12 5.52 0.11
N TYR A 52 -4.81 5.66 0.01
CA TYR A 52 -3.86 4.56 0.13
C TYR A 52 -2.59 5.05 0.82
N SER A 53 -1.80 4.11 1.33
CA SER A 53 -0.42 4.37 1.74
C SER A 53 0.51 3.36 1.09
N ILE A 54 1.64 3.84 0.58
CA ILE A 54 2.70 2.98 0.05
C ILE A 54 4.06 3.45 0.60
N ILE A 55 4.94 2.48 0.84
CA ILE A 55 6.34 2.70 1.16
C ILE A 55 7.19 2.06 0.07
N LYS A 56 8.17 2.82 -0.41
CA LYS A 56 9.19 2.35 -1.35
C LYS A 56 10.57 2.27 -0.71
N HIS A 57 11.37 1.33 -1.19
CA HIS A 57 12.80 1.18 -0.86
C HIS A 57 13.56 0.81 -2.14
N ASN A 58 14.58 1.60 -2.49
CA ASN A 58 15.28 1.51 -3.78
C ASN A 58 14.30 1.50 -4.97
N ASN A 59 13.34 2.43 -4.98
CA ASN A 59 12.27 2.56 -6.00
C ASN A 59 11.29 1.37 -6.13
N ASN A 60 11.40 0.35 -5.29
CA ASN A 60 10.48 -0.79 -5.29
C ASN A 60 9.41 -0.61 -4.21
N LEU A 61 8.16 -0.95 -4.52
CA LEU A 61 7.09 -1.05 -3.53
C LEU A 61 7.39 -2.19 -2.54
N VAL A 62 7.40 -1.86 -1.24
CA VAL A 62 7.76 -2.82 -0.18
C VAL A 62 6.72 -2.97 0.91
N ALA A 63 5.86 -1.97 1.09
CA ALA A 63 4.69 -2.05 1.95
C ALA A 63 3.58 -1.18 1.40
N PHE A 64 2.34 -1.60 1.61
CA PHE A 64 1.16 -0.83 1.21
C PHE A 64 -0.06 -1.18 2.05
N GLU A 65 -1.04 -0.29 2.02
CA GLU A 65 -2.39 -0.50 2.52
C GLU A 65 -3.37 0.38 1.74
N LEU A 66 -4.56 -0.15 1.48
CA LEU A 66 -5.61 0.51 0.71
C LEU A 66 -6.83 0.76 1.58
N LEU A 67 -7.56 1.85 1.33
CA LEU A 67 -8.91 2.03 1.86
C LEU A 67 -9.92 1.48 0.86
N ASP A 68 -10.87 0.67 1.32
CA ASP A 68 -11.99 0.22 0.51
C ASP A 68 -13.12 1.28 0.41
N PRO A 69 -14.07 1.13 -0.54
CA PRO A 69 -15.18 2.09 -0.69
C PRO A 69 -16.16 2.16 0.48
N ALA A 70 -16.15 1.18 1.39
CA ALA A 70 -16.95 1.19 2.60
C ALA A 70 -16.22 1.86 3.78
N GLY A 71 -15.01 2.37 3.57
CA GLY A 71 -14.17 2.98 4.59
C GLY A 71 -13.36 1.98 5.43
N GLY A 72 -13.35 0.71 5.02
CA GLY A 72 -12.56 -0.34 5.64
C GLY A 72 -11.10 -0.30 5.18
N PHE A 73 -10.18 -0.66 6.08
CA PHE A 73 -8.78 -0.80 5.75
C PHE A 73 -8.57 -2.19 5.16
N ARG A 74 -7.91 -2.25 4.01
CA ARG A 74 -7.82 -3.44 3.17
C ARG A 74 -6.38 -3.69 2.74
N GLN A 75 -6.04 -4.98 2.67
CA GLN A 75 -4.80 -5.47 2.06
C GLN A 75 -3.55 -4.80 2.64
N GLN A 76 -3.47 -4.68 3.97
CA GLN A 76 -2.20 -4.34 4.59
C GLN A 76 -1.17 -5.43 4.27
N PHE A 77 -0.08 -5.02 3.62
CA PHE A 77 0.95 -5.96 3.21
C PHE A 77 2.35 -5.36 3.34
N VAL A 78 3.28 -6.22 3.75
CA VAL A 78 4.71 -5.94 3.75
C VAL A 78 5.43 -7.11 3.10
N VAL A 79 6.24 -6.81 2.08
CA VAL A 79 7.07 -7.79 1.37
C VAL A 79 7.95 -8.53 2.39
N PRO A 80 8.00 -9.88 2.39
CA PRO A 80 8.64 -10.67 3.45
C PRO A 80 10.05 -10.22 3.85
N LYS A 81 10.92 -9.92 2.88
CA LYS A 81 12.31 -9.46 3.12
C LYS A 81 12.41 -8.08 3.80
N HIS A 82 11.30 -7.34 3.91
CA HIS A 82 11.21 -6.02 4.54
C HIS A 82 10.42 -6.03 5.86
N ARG A 83 9.94 -7.20 6.33
CA ARG A 83 9.21 -7.33 7.60
C ARG A 83 10.12 -7.13 8.83
N GLY A 84 9.50 -6.96 10.00
CA GLY A 84 10.21 -6.75 11.28
C GLY A 84 10.76 -5.33 11.47
N LYS A 85 10.34 -4.37 10.62
CA LYS A 85 10.85 -2.99 10.60
C LYS A 85 9.77 -1.94 10.90
N GLY A 86 8.61 -2.36 11.39
CA GLY A 86 7.48 -1.47 11.68
C GLY A 86 6.73 -0.90 10.46
N LEU A 87 7.02 -1.37 9.23
CA LEU A 87 6.45 -0.79 8.00
C LEU A 87 4.94 -0.96 7.87
N GLY A 88 4.37 -2.05 8.38
CA GLY A 88 2.91 -2.28 8.41
C GLY A 88 2.21 -1.21 9.24
N ASN A 89 2.65 -1.02 10.49
CA ASN A 89 2.15 0.04 11.36
C ASN A 89 2.33 1.44 10.75
N ALA A 90 3.40 1.65 9.98
CA ALA A 90 3.67 2.93 9.34
C ALA A 90 2.66 3.22 8.21
N VAL A 91 2.38 2.25 7.32
CA VAL A 91 1.36 2.43 6.27
C VAL A 91 -0.04 2.60 6.85
N GLU A 92 -0.38 1.86 7.91
CA GLU A 92 -1.69 1.96 8.56
C GLU A 92 -1.90 3.34 9.19
N ARG A 93 -0.91 3.84 9.93
CA ARG A 93 -1.00 5.16 10.57
C ARG A 93 -1.02 6.30 9.56
N ASP A 94 -0.27 6.18 8.47
CA ASP A 94 -0.30 7.16 7.39
C ASP A 94 -1.66 7.16 6.69
N LEU A 95 -2.21 5.97 6.38
CA LEU A 95 -3.53 5.82 5.79
C LEU A 95 -4.63 6.38 6.70
N ALA A 96 -4.62 6.04 7.98
CA ALA A 96 -5.56 6.59 8.96
C ALA A 96 -5.52 8.11 9.02
N GLN A 97 -4.32 8.70 8.98
CA GLN A 97 -4.18 10.14 8.91
C GLN A 97 -4.72 10.73 7.59
N LYS A 98 -4.57 10.03 6.46
CA LYS A 98 -5.13 10.46 5.16
C LYS A 98 -6.67 10.44 5.15
N CYS A 99 -7.31 9.57 5.94
CA CYS A 99 -8.77 9.45 6.01
C CYS A 99 -9.46 10.53 6.87
N ILE A 100 -8.76 11.14 7.82
CA ILE A 100 -9.32 12.12 8.77
C ILE A 100 -8.92 13.57 8.48
N LYS A 101 -8.33 13.83 7.30
CA LYS A 101 -7.83 15.14 6.89
C LYS A 101 -8.92 16.02 6.30
#